data_AF-A0A2P1PRG3-F1
#
_entry.id   AF-A0A2P1PRG3-F1
#
_cell.length_a   1.000
_cell.length_b   1.000
_cell.length_c   1.000
_cell.angle_alpha   90.00
_cell.angle_beta   90.00
_cell.angle_gamma   90.00
#
_symmetry.space_group_name_H-M   'P 1'
#
loop_
_entity.id
_entity.type
_entity.pdbx_description
1 polymer ?
#
loop_
_entity_poly.entity_id
_entity_poly.type
_entity_poly.pdbx_seq_one_letter_code
_entity_poly.pdbx_strand_id
1 'polypeptide(L)'
;MNTLALPHAALSRILFAILCLIGASGTLAQTSPQLPDFTYQGRLQQSGAAANGSFDLAFALFDQATGGNQIGATILEPDFPVVDGIFSVSLSFPNAFTGTQLYLQVSVEGTPMLPRQAVSTTPVAQFSLSGSIGGPAGGVLTGTYPNPALANSVVGNANIVSGAVSNSKLATDAVTSSKIAASAVGTTELATDAVTADKIANGAVGTAAIASDSITRSKVAGGYSNGAIAVTVGANDCNDYNLSIPGAEVNDMLLFSLQSSVTLPANMLIQPLRVVSDNTVQVRVCNVGNTTQSTGDIGIYLLTIR
;
A
#
# COMPACT_ATOMS: atom_id res chain seq x y z
N MET A 1 52.55 -77.76 -42.00
CA MET A 1 52.89 -78.80 -41.01
C MET A 1 52.00 -78.62 -39.80
N ASN A 2 51.19 -79.66 -39.55
CA ASN A 2 50.38 -80.03 -38.38
C ASN A 2 49.26 -79.10 -37.86
N THR A 3 48.07 -79.66 -38.02
CA THR A 3 46.71 -79.42 -37.51
C THR A 3 46.47 -79.84 -36.04
N LEU A 4 45.26 -79.47 -35.54
CA LEU A 4 44.44 -80.00 -34.41
C LEU A 4 44.53 -79.25 -33.05
N ALA A 5 43.46 -78.91 -32.32
CA ALA A 5 42.00 -79.04 -32.47
C ALA A 5 41.23 -78.16 -31.44
N LEU A 6 39.99 -77.76 -31.75
CA LEU A 6 38.94 -77.37 -30.78
C LEU A 6 38.17 -78.63 -30.31
N PRO A 7 37.40 -78.54 -29.21
CA PRO A 7 36.00 -78.93 -29.33
C PRO A 7 34.99 -77.91 -28.78
N HIS A 8 33.77 -78.10 -29.25
CA HIS A 8 32.59 -77.26 -29.19
C HIS A 8 31.69 -77.56 -27.98
N ALA A 9 30.95 -76.54 -27.53
CA ALA A 9 29.49 -76.57 -27.30
C ALA A 9 29.04 -75.09 -27.19
N ALA A 10 28.39 -74.43 -28.17
CA ALA A 10 27.03 -74.59 -28.70
C ALA A 10 25.98 -74.60 -27.56
N LEU A 11 25.06 -73.63 -27.42
CA LEU A 11 23.94 -73.28 -28.30
C LEU A 11 23.43 -71.86 -27.95
N SER A 12 23.24 -70.96 -28.92
CA SER A 12 21.96 -70.68 -29.61
C SER A 12 20.94 -69.84 -28.80
N ARG A 13 20.71 -68.59 -29.25
CA ARG A 13 19.41 -68.14 -29.81
C ARG A 13 19.45 -66.65 -30.22
N ILE A 14 19.17 -66.45 -31.51
CA ILE A 14 18.85 -65.17 -32.17
C ILE A 14 17.41 -64.78 -31.78
N LEU A 15 17.10 -63.47 -31.59
CA LEU A 15 16.01 -62.67 -32.23
C LEU A 15 15.51 -61.47 -31.37
N PHE A 16 15.15 -60.36 -32.04
CA PHE A 16 14.46 -59.10 -31.61
C PHE A 16 15.29 -58.08 -30.78
N ALA A 17 15.75 -56.94 -31.34
CA ALA A 17 15.04 -55.69 -31.71
C ALA A 17 14.82 -54.70 -30.54
N ILE A 18 14.89 -53.39 -30.87
CA ILE A 18 14.35 -52.21 -30.15
C ILE A 18 15.38 -51.35 -29.37
N LEU A 19 15.73 -50.22 -30.03
CA LEU A 19 15.69 -48.83 -29.53
C LEU A 19 16.20 -48.52 -28.11
N CYS A 20 17.35 -47.87 -28.01
CA CYS A 20 17.57 -46.84 -27.00
C CYS A 20 18.63 -45.82 -27.46
N LEU A 21 18.18 -44.74 -28.09
CA LEU A 21 18.95 -43.50 -28.20
C LEU A 21 18.99 -42.88 -26.79
N ILE A 22 20.09 -43.09 -26.05
CA ILE A 22 20.41 -42.26 -24.89
C ILE A 22 21.46 -41.26 -25.39
N GLY A 23 20.97 -40.11 -25.87
CA GLY A 23 21.78 -38.92 -26.00
C GLY A 23 22.16 -38.46 -24.60
N ALA A 24 23.36 -38.85 -24.14
CA ALA A 24 23.98 -38.21 -23.00
C ALA A 24 24.33 -36.78 -23.40
N SER A 25 23.42 -35.85 -23.12
CA SER A 25 23.74 -34.42 -23.06
C SER A 25 24.69 -34.21 -21.88
N GLY A 26 25.96 -34.54 -22.10
CA GLY A 26 27.04 -34.10 -21.23
C GLY A 26 27.07 -32.58 -21.30
N THR A 27 26.54 -31.92 -20.28
CA THR A 27 26.84 -30.51 -20.03
C THR A 27 28.35 -30.43 -19.83
N LEU A 28 29.08 -29.98 -20.84
CA LEU A 28 30.44 -29.50 -20.64
C LEU A 28 30.31 -28.28 -19.73
N ALA A 29 30.65 -28.47 -18.45
CA ALA A 29 30.84 -27.37 -17.52
C ALA A 29 32.01 -26.54 -18.04
N GLN A 30 31.69 -25.49 -18.78
CA GLN A 30 32.67 -24.50 -19.20
C GLN A 30 33.04 -23.71 -17.94
N THR A 31 34.17 -24.08 -17.32
CA THR A 31 34.72 -23.34 -16.19
C THR A 31 35.13 -21.95 -16.69
N SER A 32 34.53 -20.92 -16.10
CA SER A 32 35.01 -19.55 -16.28
C SER A 32 36.46 -19.47 -15.79
N PRO A 33 37.36 -18.74 -16.48
CA PRO A 33 38.71 -18.52 -15.97
C PRO A 33 38.64 -17.87 -14.59
N GLN A 34 38.97 -18.64 -13.55
CA GLN A 34 39.09 -18.15 -12.19
C GLN A 34 40.46 -17.49 -12.06
N LEU A 35 40.49 -16.28 -11.50
CA LEU A 35 41.74 -15.65 -11.08
C LEU A 35 42.43 -16.56 -10.04
N PRO A 36 43.77 -16.57 -9.94
CA PRO A 36 44.42 -17.34 -8.88
C PRO A 36 43.94 -16.87 -7.51
N ASP A 37 43.70 -17.84 -6.62
CA ASP A 37 43.27 -17.54 -5.25
C ASP A 37 44.40 -16.85 -4.48
N PHE A 38 45.64 -17.27 -4.73
CA PHE A 38 46.84 -16.62 -4.23
C PHE A 38 48.08 -17.01 -5.08
N THR A 39 49.16 -16.22 -4.94
CA THR A 39 50.47 -16.57 -5.49
C THR A 39 51.33 -17.21 -4.40
N TYR A 40 51.91 -18.37 -4.69
CA TYR A 40 52.88 -19.03 -3.83
C TYR A 40 54.30 -18.74 -4.32
N GLN A 41 55.16 -18.25 -3.43
CA GLN A 41 56.58 -18.05 -3.72
C GLN A 41 57.41 -18.91 -2.78
N GLY A 42 58.26 -19.75 -3.36
CA GLY A 42 59.10 -20.70 -2.62
C GLY A 42 60.57 -20.54 -2.97
N ARG A 43 61.44 -20.99 -2.05
CA ARG A 43 62.87 -21.17 -2.31
C ARG A 43 63.24 -22.65 -2.24
N LEU A 44 63.72 -23.21 -3.34
CA LEU A 44 64.23 -24.55 -3.45
C LEU A 44 65.77 -24.57 -3.33
N GLN A 45 66.28 -25.45 -2.47
CA GLN A 45 67.71 -25.67 -2.30
C GLN A 45 68.02 -27.15 -2.50
N GLN A 46 69.12 -27.43 -3.19
CA GLN A 46 69.64 -28.78 -3.39
C GLN A 46 71.06 -28.84 -2.80
N SER A 47 71.28 -29.74 -1.84
CA SER A 47 72.57 -29.89 -1.14
C SER A 47 73.13 -28.57 -0.55
N GLY A 48 72.24 -27.68 -0.10
CA GLY A 48 72.60 -26.39 0.51
C GLY A 48 72.86 -25.24 -0.47
N ALA A 49 72.90 -25.51 -1.78
CA ALA A 49 72.98 -24.50 -2.83
C ALA A 49 71.58 -24.20 -3.42
N ALA A 50 71.42 -23.04 -4.07
CA ALA A 50 70.20 -22.70 -4.78
C ALA A 50 69.96 -23.66 -5.96
N ALA A 51 68.77 -24.27 -6.02
CA ALA A 51 68.43 -25.20 -7.09
C ALA A 51 68.21 -24.45 -8.41
N ASN A 52 68.69 -25.02 -9.52
CA ASN A 52 68.53 -24.46 -10.86
C ASN A 52 68.15 -25.59 -11.83
N GLY A 53 67.12 -25.39 -12.64
CA GLY A 53 66.62 -26.39 -13.60
C GLY A 53 65.10 -26.55 -13.54
N SER A 54 64.58 -27.51 -14.30
CA SER A 54 63.17 -27.88 -14.28
C SER A 54 62.91 -28.91 -13.18
N PHE A 55 61.84 -28.73 -12.43
CA PHE A 55 61.40 -29.61 -11.35
C PHE A 55 59.91 -29.89 -11.46
N ASP A 56 59.51 -31.12 -11.15
CA ASP A 56 58.10 -31.46 -11.01
C ASP A 56 57.58 -30.95 -9.66
N LEU A 57 56.74 -29.91 -9.71
CA LEU A 57 56.12 -29.33 -8.53
C LEU A 57 54.65 -29.78 -8.42
N ALA A 58 54.22 -30.11 -7.20
CA ALA A 58 52.82 -30.40 -6.92
C ALA A 58 52.35 -29.66 -5.66
N PHE A 59 51.12 -29.14 -5.71
CA PHE A 59 50.52 -28.35 -4.64
C PHE A 59 49.16 -28.93 -4.25
N ALA A 60 48.98 -29.25 -2.96
CA ALA A 60 47.72 -29.77 -2.43
C ALA A 60 47.36 -29.08 -1.12
N LEU A 61 46.06 -28.79 -0.91
CA LEU A 61 45.56 -28.23 0.34
C LEU A 61 45.08 -29.33 1.28
N PHE A 62 45.26 -29.11 2.58
CA PHE A 62 44.81 -30.02 3.64
C PHE A 62 44.15 -29.25 4.79
N ASP A 63 43.28 -29.92 5.52
CA ASP A 63 42.59 -29.39 6.70
C ASP A 63 43.44 -29.39 7.99
N GLN A 64 44.63 -30.02 7.98
CA GLN A 64 45.55 -30.12 9.13
C GLN A 64 47.02 -29.93 8.71
N ALA A 65 47.84 -29.45 9.66
CA ALA A 65 49.28 -29.20 9.46
C ALA A 65 50.09 -30.46 9.12
N THR A 66 49.69 -31.60 9.71
CA THR A 66 50.26 -32.93 9.47
C THR A 66 49.11 -33.94 9.37
N GLY A 67 49.15 -34.87 8.41
CA GLY A 67 48.04 -35.82 8.19
C GLY A 67 46.84 -35.16 7.50
N GLY A 68 45.64 -35.29 8.08
CA GLY A 68 44.43 -34.61 7.59
C GLY A 68 43.87 -35.09 6.25
N ASN A 69 42.74 -34.53 5.85
CA ASN A 69 42.10 -34.76 4.56
C ASN A 69 42.55 -33.71 3.55
N GLN A 70 42.74 -34.14 2.30
CA GLN A 70 43.00 -33.22 1.19
C GLN A 70 41.73 -32.45 0.82
N ILE A 71 41.85 -31.15 0.59
CA ILE A 71 40.78 -30.25 0.15
C ILE A 71 41.04 -29.85 -1.29
N GLY A 72 40.15 -30.23 -2.20
CA GLY A 72 40.28 -29.94 -3.63
C GLY A 72 41.32 -30.80 -4.37
N ALA A 73 41.47 -30.53 -5.67
CA ALA A 73 42.41 -31.25 -6.52
C ALA A 73 43.86 -30.79 -6.29
N THR A 74 44.82 -31.70 -6.52
CA THR A 74 46.24 -31.35 -6.56
C THR A 74 46.53 -30.58 -7.85
N ILE A 75 47.22 -29.45 -7.73
CA ILE A 75 47.74 -28.68 -8.86
C ILE A 75 49.11 -29.27 -9.20
N LEU A 76 49.31 -29.67 -10.45
CA LEU A 76 50.55 -30.23 -10.96
C LEU A 76 51.20 -29.24 -11.92
N GLU A 77 52.47 -28.95 -11.69
CA GLU A 77 53.32 -28.09 -12.52
C GLU A 77 54.55 -28.91 -12.94
N PRO A 78 54.42 -29.75 -13.99
CA PRO A 78 55.52 -30.58 -14.45
C PRO A 78 56.61 -29.74 -15.12
N ASP A 79 57.86 -30.17 -15.00
CA ASP A 79 59.03 -29.52 -15.60
C ASP A 79 59.16 -28.01 -15.27
N PHE A 80 58.66 -27.56 -14.11
CA PHE A 80 58.57 -26.15 -13.75
C PHE A 80 59.97 -25.52 -13.58
N PRO A 81 60.29 -24.40 -14.26
CA PRO A 81 61.61 -23.79 -14.20
C PRO A 81 61.85 -23.10 -12.85
N VAL A 82 62.93 -23.49 -12.18
CA VAL A 82 63.45 -22.85 -10.98
C VAL A 82 64.79 -22.19 -11.31
N VAL A 83 64.91 -20.90 -10.99
CA VAL A 83 66.11 -20.09 -11.27
C VAL A 83 66.57 -19.43 -9.98
N ASP A 84 67.86 -19.55 -9.67
CA ASP A 84 68.46 -19.10 -8.42
C ASP A 84 67.71 -19.59 -7.17
N GLY A 85 67.14 -20.79 -7.28
CA GLY A 85 66.37 -21.44 -6.23
C GLY A 85 65.02 -20.78 -5.97
N ILE A 86 64.56 -19.80 -6.74
CA ILE A 86 63.28 -19.11 -6.51
C ILE A 86 62.26 -19.56 -7.56
N PHE A 87 61.02 -19.76 -7.12
CA PHE A 87 59.89 -20.00 -8.01
C PHE A 87 58.64 -19.29 -7.50
N SER A 88 57.72 -18.98 -8.41
CA SER A 88 56.45 -18.33 -8.13
C SER A 88 55.35 -18.99 -8.93
N VAL A 89 54.34 -19.55 -8.26
CA VAL A 89 53.20 -20.26 -8.88
C VAL A 89 51.91 -19.57 -8.51
N SER A 90 51.03 -19.35 -9.49
CA SER A 90 49.67 -18.87 -9.26
C SER A 90 48.77 -20.07 -8.98
N LEU A 91 48.23 -20.18 -7.77
CA LEU A 91 47.45 -21.34 -7.34
C LEU A 91 45.95 -21.00 -7.29
N SER A 92 45.13 -21.92 -7.81
CA SER A 92 43.67 -21.82 -7.76
C SER A 92 43.07 -23.14 -7.27
N PHE A 93 42.40 -23.08 -6.12
CA PHE A 93 41.67 -24.17 -5.47
C PHE A 93 40.19 -23.79 -5.36
N PRO A 94 39.40 -24.00 -6.43
CA PRO A 94 38.00 -23.60 -6.47
C PRO A 94 37.21 -24.10 -5.25
N ASN A 95 36.51 -23.19 -4.57
CA ASN A 95 35.66 -23.46 -3.40
C ASN A 95 36.38 -24.02 -2.16
N ALA A 96 37.72 -24.05 -2.11
CA ALA A 96 38.43 -24.60 -0.96
C ALA A 96 38.32 -23.72 0.30
N PHE A 97 38.27 -22.39 0.15
CA PHE A 97 38.32 -21.45 1.26
C PHE A 97 36.94 -21.09 1.81
N THR A 98 36.52 -21.80 2.86
CA THR A 98 35.19 -21.67 3.49
C THR A 98 35.20 -21.07 4.90
N GLY A 99 36.35 -20.52 5.33
CA GLY A 99 36.54 -19.96 6.68
C GLY A 99 37.24 -20.90 7.67
N THR A 100 37.54 -22.13 7.27
CA THR A 100 38.40 -23.06 8.03
C THR A 100 39.88 -22.85 7.68
N GLN A 101 40.80 -22.99 8.64
CA GLN A 101 42.25 -22.94 8.40
C GLN A 101 42.68 -24.11 7.49
N LEU A 102 43.37 -23.79 6.39
CA LEU A 102 43.94 -24.78 5.47
C LEU A 102 45.47 -24.70 5.46
N TYR A 103 46.10 -25.80 5.05
CA TYR A 103 47.56 -25.97 5.00
C TYR A 103 47.98 -26.43 3.61
N LEU A 104 48.92 -25.72 2.99
CA LEU A 104 49.49 -26.05 1.70
C LEU A 104 50.65 -27.04 1.86
N GLN A 105 50.51 -28.20 1.21
CA GLN A 105 51.61 -29.13 0.97
C GLN A 105 52.23 -28.82 -0.39
N VAL A 106 53.55 -28.66 -0.39
CA VAL A 106 54.36 -28.58 -1.61
C VAL A 106 55.13 -29.88 -1.74
N SER A 107 55.11 -30.49 -2.91
CA SER A 107 55.92 -31.66 -3.24
C SER A 107 56.84 -31.32 -4.40
N VAL A 108 58.09 -31.80 -4.33
CA VAL A 108 59.12 -31.62 -5.35
C VAL A 108 59.61 -33.01 -5.75
N GLU A 109 59.59 -33.33 -7.04
CA GLU A 109 59.95 -34.68 -7.54
C GLU A 109 59.16 -35.79 -6.82
N GLY A 110 57.88 -35.55 -6.56
CA GLY A 110 56.99 -36.46 -5.83
C GLY A 110 57.23 -36.56 -4.32
N THR A 111 58.22 -35.86 -3.75
CA THR A 111 58.53 -35.87 -2.32
C THR A 111 57.88 -34.70 -1.59
N PRO A 112 57.00 -34.92 -0.59
CA PRO A 112 56.38 -33.83 0.16
C PRO A 112 57.35 -33.10 1.07
N MET A 113 57.34 -31.76 0.99
CA MET A 113 58.08 -30.88 1.88
C MET A 113 57.24 -30.58 3.13
N LEU A 114 57.71 -31.06 4.29
CA LEU A 114 57.09 -30.82 5.59
C LEU A 114 57.95 -29.86 6.44
N PRO A 115 57.35 -29.08 7.36
CA PRO A 115 55.92 -29.00 7.66
C PRO A 115 55.12 -28.26 6.58
N ARG A 116 53.81 -28.55 6.48
CA ARG A 116 52.92 -27.82 5.58
C ARG A 116 52.78 -26.37 6.02
N GLN A 117 52.62 -25.47 5.05
CA GLN A 117 52.51 -24.05 5.31
C GLN A 117 51.04 -23.65 5.52
N ALA A 118 50.73 -23.00 6.65
CA ALA A 118 49.39 -22.47 6.87
C ALA A 118 49.07 -21.40 5.81
N VAL A 119 47.94 -21.56 5.12
CA VAL A 119 47.43 -20.55 4.20
C VAL A 119 46.61 -19.56 5.01
N SER A 120 47.11 -18.32 5.12
CA SER A 120 46.34 -17.26 5.77
C SER A 120 45.14 -16.95 4.89
N THR A 121 43.95 -17.26 5.38
CA THR A 121 42.72 -16.81 4.73
C THR A 121 42.63 -15.30 4.96
N THR A 122 43.04 -14.48 3.99
CA THR A 122 42.53 -13.11 3.92
C THR A 122 41.01 -13.20 3.94
N PRO A 123 40.27 -12.33 4.66
CA PRO A 123 38.83 -12.47 4.78
C PRO A 123 38.23 -12.51 3.39
N VAL A 124 37.83 -13.70 2.96
CA VAL A 124 37.09 -13.85 1.72
C VAL A 124 35.81 -13.11 2.00
N ALA A 125 35.56 -12.01 1.29
CA ALA A 125 34.23 -11.43 1.25
C ALA A 125 33.35 -12.44 0.50
N GLN A 126 32.96 -13.52 1.18
CA GLN A 126 32.15 -14.61 0.65
C GLN A 126 30.81 -14.06 0.13
N PHE A 127 30.39 -12.90 0.67
CA PHE A 127 29.24 -12.12 0.23
C PHE A 127 29.46 -11.24 -1.03
N SER A 128 30.70 -11.10 -1.52
CA SER A 128 31.05 -10.33 -2.73
C SER A 128 31.23 -11.22 -3.97
N LEU A 129 31.31 -12.55 -3.83
CA LEU A 129 31.59 -13.46 -4.95
C LEU A 129 30.32 -13.90 -5.69
N SER A 130 29.16 -13.82 -5.03
CA SER A 130 27.85 -14.03 -5.65
C SER A 130 27.19 -12.66 -5.78
N GLY A 131 26.99 -12.16 -7.00
CA GLY A 131 26.47 -10.80 -7.28
C GLY A 131 25.09 -10.44 -6.68
N SER A 132 24.50 -11.30 -5.85
CA SER A 132 23.34 -11.02 -5.01
C SER A 132 23.68 -11.29 -3.55
N ILE A 133 23.48 -10.29 -2.67
CA ILE A 133 23.46 -10.53 -1.23
C ILE A 133 22.39 -11.58 -0.90
N GLY A 134 22.79 -12.62 -0.17
CA GLY A 134 21.91 -13.70 0.28
C GLY A 134 21.96 -13.85 1.80
N GLY A 135 20.97 -14.53 2.36
CA GLY A 135 20.85 -14.77 3.79
C GLY A 135 19.68 -14.02 4.47
N PRO A 136 19.45 -14.25 5.77
CA PRO A 136 18.35 -13.64 6.51
C PRO A 136 18.45 -12.11 6.54
N ALA A 137 17.32 -11.43 6.29
CA ALA A 137 17.21 -10.00 6.53
C ALA A 137 17.10 -9.69 8.03
N GLY A 138 17.55 -8.50 8.42
CA GLY A 138 17.54 -8.05 9.81
C GLY A 138 16.71 -6.77 10.04
N GLY A 139 16.54 -6.40 11.30
CA GLY A 139 15.85 -5.16 11.69
C GLY A 139 14.35 -5.19 11.39
N VAL A 140 13.86 -4.20 10.63
CA VAL A 140 12.44 -4.05 10.26
C VAL A 140 12.00 -4.96 9.11
N LEU A 141 12.94 -5.73 8.57
CA LEU A 141 12.73 -6.58 7.40
C LEU A 141 12.56 -8.04 7.83
N THR A 142 11.78 -8.79 7.06
CA THR A 142 11.60 -10.25 7.18
C THR A 142 11.98 -10.95 5.87
N GLY A 143 12.21 -12.25 5.94
CA GLY A 143 12.60 -13.07 4.79
C GLY A 143 14.11 -13.02 4.53
N THR A 144 14.49 -13.16 3.26
CA THR A 144 15.89 -13.27 2.82
C THR A 144 16.19 -12.29 1.70
N TYR A 145 17.44 -11.80 1.67
CA TYR A 145 17.94 -11.01 0.56
C TYR A 145 17.93 -11.82 -0.76
N PRO A 146 17.79 -11.15 -1.92
CA PRO A 146 17.83 -9.69 -2.12
C PRO A 146 16.48 -8.96 -1.93
N ASN A 147 15.36 -9.69 -1.82
CA ASN A 147 14.01 -9.11 -1.80
C ASN A 147 13.28 -9.37 -0.47
N PRO A 148 13.79 -8.84 0.67
CA PRO A 148 13.08 -8.98 1.92
C PRO A 148 11.80 -8.15 1.93
N ALA A 149 10.84 -8.53 2.78
CA ALA A 149 9.61 -7.78 3.01
C ALA A 149 9.71 -6.95 4.29
N LEU A 150 8.83 -5.96 4.46
CA LEU A 150 8.65 -5.33 5.76
C LEU A 150 7.98 -6.31 6.72
N ALA A 151 8.41 -6.30 7.99
CA ALA A 151 7.73 -7.05 9.04
C ALA A 151 6.29 -6.55 9.25
N ASN A 152 5.39 -7.44 9.66
CA ASN A 152 4.01 -7.05 9.94
C ASN A 152 3.96 -5.97 11.04
N SER A 153 3.11 -4.97 10.86
CA SER A 153 2.91 -3.85 11.79
C SER A 153 4.17 -3.03 12.12
N VAL A 154 5.24 -3.12 11.32
CA VAL A 154 6.47 -2.35 11.56
C VAL A 154 6.34 -0.89 11.12
N VAL A 155 5.39 -0.60 10.25
CA VAL A 155 5.08 0.76 9.80
C VAL A 155 4.09 1.39 10.78
N GLY A 156 4.58 2.30 11.62
CA GLY A 156 3.77 3.10 12.54
C GLY A 156 3.82 4.59 12.25
N ASN A 157 3.30 5.41 13.17
CA ASN A 157 3.19 6.86 13.02
C ASN A 157 4.54 7.55 12.76
N ALA A 158 5.62 7.10 13.40
CA ALA A 158 6.95 7.68 13.19
C ALA A 158 7.49 7.42 11.77
N ASN A 159 7.01 6.38 11.09
CA ASN A 159 7.38 6.07 9.71
C ASN A 159 6.52 6.82 8.69
N ILE A 160 5.32 7.26 9.08
CA ILE A 160 4.38 8.01 8.25
C ILE A 160 4.39 9.48 8.67
N VAL A 161 5.32 10.24 8.11
CA VAL A 161 5.44 11.69 8.39
C VAL A 161 4.23 12.47 7.87
N SER A 162 4.04 13.69 8.40
CA SER A 162 2.94 14.57 7.96
C SER A 162 2.98 14.80 6.45
N GLY A 163 1.83 14.63 5.78
CA GLY A 163 1.70 14.74 4.33
C GLY A 163 2.26 13.56 3.53
N ALA A 164 2.79 12.51 4.18
CA ALA A 164 3.33 11.34 3.48
C ALA A 164 2.26 10.59 2.67
N VAL A 165 1.01 10.59 3.13
CA VAL A 165 -0.14 10.01 2.42
C VAL A 165 -0.87 11.12 1.68
N SER A 166 -0.58 11.28 0.39
CA SER A 166 -1.28 12.20 -0.51
C SER A 166 -2.50 11.53 -1.15
N ASN A 167 -3.40 12.32 -1.74
CA ASN A 167 -4.56 11.80 -2.47
C ASN A 167 -4.18 10.79 -3.55
N SER A 168 -3.06 11.00 -4.25
CA SER A 168 -2.56 10.07 -5.28
C SER A 168 -2.13 8.70 -4.74
N LYS A 169 -1.86 8.58 -3.43
CA LYS A 169 -1.49 7.33 -2.76
C LYS A 169 -2.71 6.59 -2.20
N LEU A 170 -3.88 7.24 -2.18
CA LEU A 170 -5.15 6.62 -1.84
C LEU A 170 -5.85 6.25 -3.14
N ALA A 171 -6.00 4.95 -3.39
CA ALA A 171 -6.81 4.48 -4.50
C ALA A 171 -8.28 4.89 -4.30
N THR A 172 -9.06 4.90 -5.39
CA THR A 172 -10.52 5.04 -5.32
C THR A 172 -11.10 4.02 -4.35
N ASP A 173 -12.03 4.46 -3.49
CA ASP A 173 -12.67 3.65 -2.45
C ASP A 173 -11.71 3.07 -1.38
N ALA A 174 -10.48 3.55 -1.29
CA ALA A 174 -9.53 3.10 -0.27
C ALA A 174 -9.99 3.45 1.16
N VAL A 175 -10.78 4.52 1.34
CA VAL A 175 -11.35 4.92 2.63
C VAL A 175 -12.87 4.73 2.60
N THR A 176 -13.31 3.56 3.04
CA THR A 176 -14.74 3.20 3.16
C THR A 176 -15.31 3.69 4.49
N SER A 177 -16.63 3.68 4.64
CA SER A 177 -17.32 4.04 5.88
C SER A 177 -16.81 3.25 7.10
N SER A 178 -16.49 1.96 6.94
CA SER A 178 -15.92 1.13 8.01
C SER A 178 -14.53 1.56 8.51
N LYS A 179 -13.80 2.36 7.73
CA LYS A 179 -12.48 2.91 8.08
C LYS A 179 -12.57 4.28 8.73
N ILE A 180 -13.75 4.90 8.71
CA ILE A 180 -14.02 6.19 9.34
C ILE A 180 -14.73 5.91 10.68
N ALA A 181 -14.06 6.19 11.79
CA ALA A 181 -14.65 6.01 13.10
C ALA A 181 -15.86 6.94 13.29
N ALA A 182 -16.78 6.55 14.19
CA ALA A 182 -17.91 7.41 14.55
C ALA A 182 -17.42 8.79 15.01
N SER A 183 -18.05 9.84 14.50
CA SER A 183 -17.69 11.25 14.77
C SER A 183 -16.27 11.68 14.34
N ALA A 184 -15.58 10.90 13.50
CA ALA A 184 -14.24 11.26 13.01
C ALA A 184 -14.26 12.43 12.02
N VAL A 185 -15.40 12.70 11.38
CA VAL A 185 -15.61 13.84 10.48
C VAL A 185 -16.38 14.90 11.24
N GLY A 186 -15.69 15.94 11.68
CA GLY A 186 -16.26 17.12 12.33
C GLY A 186 -16.45 18.29 11.37
N THR A 187 -16.66 19.48 11.93
CA THR A 187 -16.90 20.71 11.15
C THR A 187 -15.64 21.25 10.49
N THR A 188 -14.45 20.92 10.99
CA THR A 188 -13.17 21.31 10.38
C THR A 188 -12.84 20.49 9.15
N GLU A 189 -13.37 19.28 9.05
CA GLU A 189 -13.16 18.37 7.92
C GLU A 189 -14.15 18.62 6.77
N LEU A 190 -15.28 19.28 7.06
CA LEU A 190 -16.27 19.68 6.06
C LEU A 190 -16.09 21.16 5.70
N ALA A 191 -15.66 21.42 4.46
CA ALA A 191 -15.62 22.78 3.94
C ALA A 191 -17.02 23.41 3.91
N THR A 192 -17.07 24.75 3.89
CA THR A 192 -18.32 25.49 3.66
C THR A 192 -18.97 25.01 2.36
N ASP A 193 -20.28 24.78 2.40
CA ASP A 193 -21.10 24.26 1.30
C ASP A 193 -20.68 22.88 0.77
N ALA A 194 -19.86 22.13 1.51
CA ALA A 194 -19.45 20.78 1.12
C ALA A 194 -20.63 19.81 1.03
N VAL A 195 -21.68 20.00 1.84
CA VAL A 195 -22.90 19.19 1.81
C VAL A 195 -24.00 19.97 1.08
N THR A 196 -24.10 19.76 -0.23
CA THR A 196 -25.14 20.36 -1.07
C THR A 196 -26.45 19.57 -0.97
N ALA A 197 -27.55 20.15 -1.44
CA ALA A 197 -28.87 19.49 -1.46
C ALA A 197 -28.82 18.11 -2.16
N ASP A 198 -28.10 17.99 -3.27
CA ASP A 198 -27.96 16.73 -4.02
C ASP A 198 -27.23 15.62 -3.25
N LYS A 199 -26.44 15.98 -2.22
CA LYS A 199 -25.75 15.01 -1.34
C LYS A 199 -26.64 14.54 -0.19
N ILE A 200 -27.80 15.17 0.01
CA ILE A 200 -28.78 14.81 1.04
C ILE A 200 -29.86 13.97 0.38
N ALA A 201 -29.87 12.66 0.67
CA ALA A 201 -30.91 11.77 0.17
C ALA A 201 -32.30 12.17 0.71
N ASN A 202 -33.35 11.87 -0.07
CA ASN A 202 -34.72 12.12 0.37
C ASN A 202 -35.00 11.40 1.70
N GLY A 203 -35.54 12.13 2.69
CA GLY A 203 -35.81 11.64 4.04
C GLY A 203 -34.59 11.51 4.95
N ALA A 204 -33.38 11.88 4.50
CA ALA A 204 -32.17 11.81 5.34
C ALA A 204 -32.23 12.76 6.55
N VAL A 205 -32.93 13.89 6.41
CA VAL A 205 -33.16 14.84 7.51
C VAL A 205 -34.46 14.46 8.24
N GLY A 206 -34.31 13.63 9.27
CA GLY A 206 -35.42 13.27 10.17
C GLY A 206 -35.69 14.34 11.24
N THR A 207 -36.78 14.19 12.00
CA THR A 207 -37.17 15.14 13.06
C THR A 207 -36.10 15.33 14.13
N ALA A 208 -35.35 14.29 14.48
CA ALA A 208 -34.24 14.40 15.43
C ALA A 208 -33.06 15.25 14.92
N ALA A 209 -32.92 15.41 13.59
CA ALA A 209 -31.92 16.27 12.99
C ALA A 209 -32.37 17.75 12.93
N ILE A 210 -33.67 18.01 13.08
CA ILE A 210 -34.25 19.35 13.12
C ILE A 210 -34.42 19.74 14.58
N ALA A 211 -33.49 20.55 15.09
CA ALA A 211 -33.61 21.07 16.45
C ALA A 211 -34.90 21.90 16.62
N SER A 212 -35.47 21.91 17.83
CA SER A 212 -36.60 22.77 18.17
C SER A 212 -36.30 24.23 17.82
N ASP A 213 -37.32 24.93 17.31
CA ASP A 213 -37.25 26.34 16.90
C ASP A 213 -36.22 26.67 15.80
N SER A 214 -35.54 25.67 15.24
CA SER A 214 -34.52 25.89 14.21
C SER A 214 -35.11 26.40 12.89
N ILE A 215 -36.39 26.13 12.61
CA ILE A 215 -37.11 26.64 11.44
C ILE A 215 -37.76 27.99 11.81
N THR A 216 -36.94 29.03 11.80
CA THR A 216 -37.37 30.42 12.03
C THR A 216 -38.20 30.96 10.86
N ARG A 217 -38.89 32.09 11.06
CA ARG A 217 -39.70 32.71 10.00
C ARG A 217 -38.89 33.05 8.74
N SER A 218 -37.65 33.49 8.90
CA SER A 218 -36.74 33.74 7.77
C SER A 218 -36.41 32.50 6.93
N LYS A 219 -36.67 31.29 7.43
CA LYS A 219 -36.44 30.02 6.72
C LYS A 219 -37.69 29.49 6.02
N VAL A 220 -38.85 30.13 6.19
CA VAL A 220 -40.09 29.79 5.52
C VAL A 220 -40.43 30.92 4.55
N ALA A 221 -40.53 30.59 3.26
CA ALA A 221 -40.88 31.56 2.24
C ALA A 221 -42.35 31.99 2.39
N GLY A 222 -42.61 33.29 2.18
CA GLY A 222 -43.93 33.90 2.28
C GLY A 222 -43.91 35.19 3.11
N GLY A 223 -45.08 35.76 3.32
CA GLY A 223 -45.30 36.99 4.05
C GLY A 223 -45.90 36.78 5.44
N TYR A 224 -45.69 37.73 6.33
CA TYR A 224 -46.23 37.68 7.69
C TYR A 224 -46.70 39.06 8.15
N SER A 225 -47.79 39.10 8.90
CA SER A 225 -48.24 40.29 9.61
C SER A 225 -48.77 39.95 11.00
N ASN A 226 -48.48 40.84 11.93
CA ASN A 226 -49.02 40.87 13.29
C ASN A 226 -49.83 42.14 13.56
N GLY A 227 -50.31 42.79 12.49
CA GLY A 227 -51.02 44.07 12.56
C GLY A 227 -52.47 43.92 13.04
N ALA A 228 -53.24 44.99 12.89
CA ALA A 228 -54.67 45.01 13.19
C ALA A 228 -55.51 45.30 11.94
N ILE A 229 -56.73 44.76 11.90
CA ILE A 229 -57.76 45.14 10.94
C ILE A 229 -58.74 46.07 11.66
N ALA A 230 -58.93 47.27 11.12
CA ALA A 230 -59.93 48.22 11.57
C ALA A 230 -60.78 48.69 10.40
N VAL A 231 -61.97 48.13 10.29
CA VAL A 231 -62.90 48.44 9.19
C VAL A 231 -64.32 48.65 9.71
N THR A 232 -65.12 49.38 8.95
CA THR A 232 -66.54 49.60 9.22
C THR A 232 -67.33 49.07 8.04
N VAL A 233 -68.31 48.19 8.32
CA VAL A 233 -69.12 47.51 7.32
C VAL A 233 -70.59 47.86 7.55
N GLY A 234 -71.31 48.17 6.48
CA GLY A 234 -72.74 48.48 6.51
C GLY A 234 -73.58 47.33 7.08
N ALA A 235 -74.85 47.61 7.40
CA ALA A 235 -75.78 46.56 7.83
C ALA A 235 -75.99 45.51 6.72
N ASN A 236 -75.99 44.23 7.08
CA ASN A 236 -76.19 43.09 6.17
C ASN A 236 -75.31 43.16 4.91
N ASP A 237 -74.02 43.49 5.09
CA ASP A 237 -73.07 43.70 3.99
C ASP A 237 -71.75 42.95 4.22
N CYS A 238 -71.05 42.64 3.14
CA CYS A 238 -69.76 41.96 3.13
C CYS A 238 -68.81 42.67 2.17
N ASN A 239 -67.71 43.18 2.68
CA ASN A 239 -66.70 43.87 1.86
C ASN A 239 -65.35 43.15 1.94
N ASP A 240 -64.64 43.20 0.81
CA ASP A 240 -63.30 42.65 0.68
C ASP A 240 -62.26 43.76 0.91
N TYR A 241 -61.33 43.49 1.81
CA TYR A 241 -60.29 44.42 2.22
C TYR A 241 -58.91 43.85 1.87
N ASN A 242 -58.09 44.70 1.27
CA ASN A 242 -56.72 44.37 0.94
C ASN A 242 -55.80 44.74 2.10
N LEU A 243 -55.10 43.74 2.63
CA LEU A 243 -54.08 43.88 3.65
C LEU A 243 -52.70 43.83 2.98
N SER A 244 -51.84 44.77 3.34
CA SER A 244 -50.44 44.78 2.91
C SER A 244 -49.64 43.81 3.77
N ILE A 245 -49.22 42.70 3.17
CA ILE A 245 -48.45 41.62 3.81
C ILE A 245 -47.16 41.41 3.01
N PRO A 246 -46.06 42.11 3.35
CA PRO A 246 -44.80 41.99 2.63
C PRO A 246 -44.31 40.54 2.55
N GLY A 247 -43.90 40.10 1.37
CA GLY A 247 -43.44 38.73 1.08
C GLY A 247 -44.52 37.76 0.62
N ALA A 248 -45.80 38.15 0.66
CA ALA A 248 -46.88 37.34 0.11
C ALA A 248 -46.85 37.35 -1.43
N GLU A 249 -46.95 36.17 -2.05
CA GLU A 249 -47.08 35.99 -3.51
C GLU A 249 -48.35 35.23 -3.87
N VAL A 250 -48.81 35.40 -5.11
CA VAL A 250 -50.00 34.70 -5.61
C VAL A 250 -49.80 33.19 -5.52
N ASN A 251 -50.83 32.48 -5.02
CA ASN A 251 -50.85 31.04 -4.71
C ASN A 251 -50.16 30.62 -3.41
N ASP A 252 -49.65 31.55 -2.59
CA ASP A 252 -49.25 31.17 -1.23
C ASP A 252 -50.47 30.64 -0.45
N MET A 253 -50.23 29.61 0.37
CA MET A 253 -51.18 29.14 1.38
C MET A 253 -51.32 30.19 2.48
N LEU A 254 -52.53 30.41 2.97
CA LEU A 254 -52.79 31.43 3.97
C LEU A 254 -53.26 30.82 5.30
N LEU A 255 -52.56 31.19 6.37
CA LEU A 255 -52.89 30.89 7.76
C LEU A 255 -53.31 32.19 8.45
N PHE A 256 -54.52 32.20 8.98
CA PHE A 256 -55.12 33.36 9.63
C PHE A 256 -55.63 32.98 11.02
N SER A 257 -55.35 33.82 11.99
CA SER A 257 -55.95 33.74 13.33
C SER A 257 -56.12 35.13 13.89
N LEU A 258 -57.09 35.30 14.78
CA LEU A 258 -57.14 36.47 15.65
C LEU A 258 -56.08 36.33 16.75
N GLN A 259 -55.57 37.44 17.26
CA GLN A 259 -54.71 37.44 18.44
C GLN A 259 -55.51 37.08 19.69
N SER A 260 -54.86 36.44 20.68
CA SER A 260 -55.46 35.77 21.85
C SER A 260 -56.20 36.65 22.87
N SER A 261 -56.51 37.91 22.54
CA SER A 261 -57.22 38.85 23.42
C SER A 261 -58.26 39.68 22.67
N VAL A 262 -58.57 39.28 21.44
CA VAL A 262 -59.47 40.02 20.57
C VAL A 262 -60.72 39.19 20.28
N THR A 263 -61.88 39.74 20.62
CA THR A 263 -63.18 39.19 20.24
C THR A 263 -63.77 40.03 19.13
N LEU A 264 -64.19 39.38 18.05
CA LEU A 264 -65.01 40.04 17.03
C LEU A 264 -66.30 40.57 17.67
N PRO A 265 -66.72 41.81 17.34
CA PRO A 265 -68.04 42.29 17.73
C PRO A 265 -69.14 41.34 17.25
N ALA A 266 -70.26 41.31 17.98
CA ALA A 266 -71.38 40.44 17.63
C ALA A 266 -71.84 40.69 16.19
N ASN A 267 -72.20 39.61 15.49
CA ASN A 267 -72.63 39.65 14.09
C ASN A 267 -71.55 40.11 13.10
N MET A 268 -70.27 40.12 13.49
CA MET A 268 -69.14 40.32 12.57
C MET A 268 -68.44 39.00 12.26
N LEU A 269 -68.10 38.79 11.00
CA LEU A 269 -67.30 37.66 10.52
C LEU A 269 -66.08 38.19 9.76
N ILE A 270 -64.90 37.64 10.04
CA ILE A 270 -63.70 37.87 9.23
C ILE A 270 -63.21 36.53 8.72
N GLN A 271 -62.94 36.45 7.42
CA GLN A 271 -62.31 35.29 6.82
C GLN A 271 -61.21 35.74 5.85
N PRO A 272 -60.07 35.05 5.81
CA PRO A 272 -59.13 35.28 4.72
C PRO A 272 -59.68 34.70 3.41
N LEU A 273 -59.33 35.34 2.29
CA LEU A 273 -59.71 34.85 0.96
C LEU A 273 -58.51 34.23 0.25
N ARG A 274 -57.54 35.07 -0.15
CA ARG A 274 -56.37 34.65 -0.94
C ARG A 274 -55.35 35.78 -1.02
N VAL A 275 -54.14 35.45 -1.48
CA VAL A 275 -53.21 36.45 -1.98
C VAL A 275 -53.67 36.89 -3.37
N VAL A 276 -53.98 38.18 -3.53
CA VAL A 276 -54.54 38.73 -4.78
C VAL A 276 -53.49 39.25 -5.74
N SER A 277 -52.38 39.74 -5.19
CA SER A 277 -51.19 40.21 -5.88
C SER A 277 -50.02 40.22 -4.90
N ASP A 278 -48.82 40.47 -5.39
CA ASP A 278 -47.63 40.60 -4.55
C ASP A 278 -47.88 41.57 -3.38
N ASN A 279 -47.44 41.14 -2.21
CA ASN A 279 -47.60 41.81 -0.93
C ASN A 279 -49.05 42.11 -0.52
N THR A 280 -50.06 41.53 -1.18
CA THR A 280 -51.46 41.89 -0.96
C THR A 280 -52.33 40.67 -0.70
N VAL A 281 -52.87 40.62 0.50
CA VAL A 281 -53.78 39.57 0.95
C VAL A 281 -55.17 40.14 1.08
N GLN A 282 -56.15 39.49 0.46
CA GLN A 282 -57.54 39.89 0.60
C GLN A 282 -58.20 39.13 1.75
N VAL A 283 -58.94 39.86 2.58
CA VAL A 283 -59.80 39.33 3.63
C VAL A 283 -61.22 39.84 3.40
N ARG A 284 -62.21 39.02 3.72
CA ARG A 284 -63.61 39.42 3.70
C ARG A 284 -64.07 39.72 5.11
N VAL A 285 -64.66 40.90 5.30
CA VAL A 285 -65.32 41.26 6.55
C VAL A 285 -66.80 41.45 6.27
N CYS A 286 -67.62 40.68 6.98
CA CYS A 286 -69.07 40.72 6.88
C CYS A 286 -69.68 41.21 8.19
N ASN A 287 -70.68 42.08 8.07
CA ASN A 287 -71.58 42.44 9.14
C ASN A 287 -72.95 41.85 8.83
N VAL A 288 -73.31 40.78 9.54
CA VAL A 288 -74.61 40.11 9.41
C VAL A 288 -75.68 40.72 10.33
N GLY A 289 -75.37 41.86 10.97
CA GLY A 289 -76.31 42.62 11.78
C GLY A 289 -77.11 43.65 10.98
N ASN A 290 -78.09 44.26 11.64
CA ASN A 290 -79.03 45.20 11.02
C ASN A 290 -78.60 46.67 11.12
N THR A 291 -77.44 46.94 11.71
CA THR A 291 -76.85 48.28 11.84
C THR A 291 -75.42 48.26 11.35
N THR A 292 -74.90 49.37 10.84
CA THR A 292 -73.47 49.52 10.51
C THR A 292 -72.62 49.27 11.76
N GLN A 293 -71.57 48.48 11.63
CA GLN A 293 -70.68 48.10 12.74
C GLN A 293 -69.22 48.23 12.33
N SER A 294 -68.38 48.64 13.29
CA SER A 294 -66.93 48.61 13.16
C SER A 294 -66.39 47.34 13.80
N THR A 295 -65.30 46.79 13.25
CA THR A 295 -64.52 45.73 13.91
C THR A 295 -63.80 46.24 15.17
N GLY A 296 -63.54 47.55 15.26
CA GLY A 296 -62.48 48.08 16.13
C GLY A 296 -61.09 47.65 15.64
N ASP A 297 -60.05 47.91 16.44
CA ASP A 297 -58.69 47.46 16.14
C ASP A 297 -58.52 45.97 16.49
N ILE A 298 -58.76 45.11 15.51
CA ILE A 298 -58.65 43.65 15.72
C ILE A 298 -57.27 43.18 15.33
N GLY A 299 -56.45 42.86 16.33
CA GLY A 299 -55.16 42.22 16.13
C GLY A 299 -55.27 40.86 15.45
N ILE A 300 -54.48 40.65 14.40
CA ILE A 300 -54.46 39.42 13.59
C ILE A 300 -53.06 38.84 13.49
N TYR A 301 -52.99 37.52 13.41
CA TYR A 301 -51.85 36.79 12.87
C TYR A 301 -52.19 36.36 11.45
N LEU A 302 -51.41 36.82 10.49
CA LEU A 302 -51.51 36.38 9.10
C LEU A 302 -50.15 35.91 8.64
N LEU A 303 -50.11 34.68 8.14
CA LEU A 303 -48.92 34.07 7.54
C LEU A 303 -49.30 33.53 6.17
N THR A 304 -48.50 33.87 5.15
CA THR A 304 -48.53 33.19 3.87
C THR A 304 -47.33 32.25 3.76
N ILE A 305 -47.50 31.10 3.13
CA ILE A 305 -46.45 30.08 2.96
C ILE A 305 -46.44 29.62 1.51
N ARG A 306 -45.25 29.54 0.93
CA ARG A 306 -45.01 29.00 -0.42
C ARG A 306 -44.44 27.59 -0.40
#